data_AF-A0A1A2SW30-F1
#
_entry.id   AF-A0A1A2SW30-F1
#
_cell.length_a   1.000
_cell.length_b   1.000
_cell.length_c   1.000
_cell.angle_alpha   90.00
_cell.angle_beta   90.00
_cell.angle_gamma   90.00
#
_symmetry.space_group_name_H-M   'P 1'
#
loop_
_entity.id
_entity.type
_entity.pdbx_description
1 polymer ?
#
loop_
_entity_poly.entity_id
_entity_poly.type
_entity_poly.pdbx_seq_one_letter_code
_entity_poly.pdbx_strand_id
1 'polypeptide(L)'
;MQNRLLTVVLVLAAVVVSVAGCSAAQTTPRRAARLTIDGTTHTTRPPACRQDQMYRTINVPDRDGEVEAVVLLSGYRVMPQWVKIRNVDGFTGSFWQGGVGDAHVDLTNDAYTITGSAYGINSSNPNKVVTTDFKIVAEC
;
A
#
# COMPACT_ATOMS: atom_id res chain seq x y z
N MET A 1 76.80 -12.12 -41.66
CA MET A 1 76.42 -11.33 -40.47
C MET A 1 75.24 -10.45 -40.82
N GLN A 2 74.37 -10.21 -39.84
CA GLN A 2 73.13 -9.39 -39.86
C GLN A 2 71.83 -10.08 -40.35
N ASN A 3 71.24 -10.86 -39.45
CA ASN A 3 69.80 -11.13 -39.42
C ASN A 3 69.05 -9.85 -39.07
N ARG A 4 68.10 -9.45 -39.92
CA ARG A 4 67.12 -8.41 -39.62
C ARG A 4 65.87 -9.04 -39.01
N LEU A 5 65.54 -8.56 -37.82
CA LEU A 5 64.33 -8.83 -37.05
C LEU A 5 63.08 -8.47 -37.84
N LEU A 6 62.06 -9.34 -37.82
CA LEU A 6 60.67 -8.96 -38.07
C LEU A 6 59.79 -9.57 -36.98
N THR A 7 59.38 -8.68 -36.09
CA THR A 7 58.42 -8.80 -35.01
C THR A 7 57.04 -9.17 -35.57
N VAL A 8 56.49 -10.32 -35.18
CA VAL A 8 55.09 -10.68 -35.49
C VAL A 8 54.25 -10.45 -34.25
N VAL A 9 53.54 -9.32 -34.24
CA VAL A 9 52.51 -8.98 -33.27
C VAL A 9 51.22 -9.69 -33.71
N LEU A 10 50.80 -10.70 -32.96
CA LEU A 10 49.50 -11.35 -33.14
C LEU A 10 48.47 -10.66 -32.25
N VAL A 11 47.69 -9.77 -32.87
CA VAL A 11 46.53 -9.11 -32.26
C VAL A 11 45.35 -10.08 -32.33
N LEU A 12 44.98 -10.68 -31.20
CA LEU A 12 43.73 -11.44 -31.05
C LEU A 12 42.62 -10.49 -30.60
N ALA A 13 41.83 -9.99 -31.56
CA ALA A 13 40.62 -9.24 -31.29
C ALA A 13 39.48 -10.20 -30.93
N ALA A 14 39.20 -10.35 -29.63
CA ALA A 14 37.99 -11.03 -29.15
C ALA A 14 36.80 -10.06 -29.23
N VAL A 15 35.90 -10.29 -30.18
CA VAL A 15 34.62 -9.56 -30.27
C VAL A 15 33.68 -10.13 -29.21
N VAL A 16 33.59 -9.46 -28.07
CA VAL A 16 32.59 -9.75 -27.03
C VAL A 16 31.30 -9.02 -27.43
N VAL A 17 30.34 -9.75 -27.99
CA VAL A 17 28.98 -9.25 -28.20
C VAL A 17 28.24 -9.35 -26.86
N SER A 18 28.26 -8.29 -26.07
CA SER A 18 27.44 -8.16 -24.87
C SER A 18 25.99 -7.87 -25.28
N VAL A 19 25.12 -8.87 -25.16
CA VAL A 19 23.67 -8.66 -25.27
C VAL A 19 23.23 -7.98 -23.97
N ALA A 20 23.29 -6.65 -23.92
CA ALA A 20 22.69 -5.87 -22.85
C ALA A 20 21.17 -5.95 -22.98
N GLY A 21 20.56 -6.97 -22.37
CA GLY A 21 19.13 -7.05 -22.19
C GLY A 21 18.67 -5.96 -21.23
N CYS A 22 18.37 -4.77 -21.74
CA CYS A 22 17.71 -3.73 -20.97
C CYS A 22 16.26 -4.16 -20.71
N SER A 23 16.00 -4.80 -19.56
CA SER A 23 14.65 -4.91 -19.04
C SER A 23 14.20 -3.53 -18.55
N ALA A 24 13.47 -2.80 -19.40
CA ALA A 24 12.78 -1.59 -18.96
C ALA A 24 11.76 -1.99 -17.89
N ALA A 25 11.89 -1.44 -16.68
CA ALA A 25 10.91 -1.64 -15.63
C ALA A 25 9.57 -1.05 -16.08
N GLN A 26 8.57 -1.90 -16.34
CA GLN A 26 7.20 -1.46 -16.58
C GLN A 26 6.65 -0.87 -15.27
N THR A 27 6.44 0.44 -15.23
CA THR A 27 5.81 1.12 -14.10
C THR A 27 4.31 1.17 -14.33
N THR A 28 3.58 0.16 -13.85
CA THR A 28 2.12 0.25 -13.79
C THR A 28 1.74 1.34 -12.79
N PRO A 29 0.97 2.38 -13.19
CA PRO A 29 0.54 3.41 -12.27
C PRO A 29 -0.31 2.79 -11.16
N ARG A 30 0.05 3.04 -9.89
CA ARG A 30 -0.77 2.60 -8.75
C ARG A 30 -1.99 3.51 -8.63
N ARG A 31 -3.16 2.91 -8.40
CA ARG A 31 -4.41 3.65 -8.30
C ARG A 31 -4.49 4.40 -6.97
N ALA A 32 -5.06 5.60 -7.01
CA ALA A 32 -5.44 6.34 -5.81
C ALA A 32 -6.44 5.54 -4.97
N ALA A 33 -6.31 5.59 -3.66
CA ALA A 33 -7.34 5.06 -2.76
C ALA A 33 -8.45 6.11 -2.55
N ARG A 34 -9.60 5.63 -2.08
CA ARG A 34 -10.71 6.47 -1.63
C ARG A 34 -10.98 6.19 -0.17
N LEU A 35 -10.95 7.25 0.63
CA LEU A 35 -11.26 7.21 2.04
C LEU A 35 -12.52 8.02 2.28
N THR A 36 -13.51 7.45 2.96
CA THR A 36 -14.73 8.15 3.36
C THR A 36 -14.87 8.03 4.87
N ILE A 37 -14.97 9.17 5.56
CA ILE A 37 -15.22 9.25 7.00
C ILE A 37 -16.46 10.13 7.18
N ASP A 38 -17.46 9.64 7.93
CA ASP A 38 -18.71 10.37 8.18
C ASP A 38 -19.39 10.91 6.90
N GLY A 39 -19.39 10.11 5.84
CA GLY A 39 -19.94 10.49 4.53
C GLY A 39 -19.08 11.43 3.68
N THR A 40 -17.96 11.96 4.21
CA THR A 40 -17.05 12.83 3.47
C THR A 40 -15.94 12.01 2.80
N THR A 41 -15.86 12.06 1.47
CA THR A 41 -14.90 11.27 0.68
C THR A 41 -13.68 12.08 0.25
N HIS A 42 -12.49 11.56 0.54
CA HIS A 42 -11.19 12.00 0.07
C HIS A 42 -10.63 11.04 -0.97
N THR A 43 -10.06 11.60 -2.04
CA THR A 43 -9.21 10.83 -2.96
C THR A 43 -7.76 11.02 -2.51
N THR A 44 -7.10 9.92 -2.17
CA THR A 44 -5.78 9.95 -1.56
C THR A 44 -4.70 9.63 -2.57
N ARG A 45 -3.44 9.69 -2.13
CA ARG A 45 -2.34 9.04 -2.87
C ARG A 45 -2.54 7.51 -2.87
N PRO A 46 -1.85 6.78 -3.76
CA PRO A 46 -1.90 5.32 -3.75
C PRO A 46 -1.51 4.74 -2.39
N PRO A 47 -2.17 3.67 -1.95
CA PRO A 47 -1.89 3.06 -0.65
C PRO A 47 -0.51 2.39 -0.66
N ALA A 48 0.10 2.32 0.53
CA ALA A 48 1.24 1.46 0.77
C ALA A 48 0.77 0.15 1.39
N CYS A 49 1.00 -0.96 0.70
CA CYS A 49 0.58 -2.26 1.16
C CYS A 49 1.78 -3.14 1.53
N ARG A 50 1.63 -3.90 2.62
CA ARG A 50 2.62 -4.87 3.07
C ARG A 50 1.91 -6.16 3.46
N GLN A 51 2.46 -7.29 3.03
CA GLN A 51 2.01 -8.60 3.48
C GLN A 51 3.04 -9.20 4.43
N ASP A 52 2.56 -9.71 5.56
CA ASP A 52 3.34 -10.43 6.56
C ASP A 52 2.59 -11.70 6.93
N GLN A 53 3.08 -12.83 6.42
CA GLN A 53 2.36 -14.10 6.45
C GLN A 53 0.94 -13.94 5.86
N MET A 54 -0.07 -14.21 6.68
CA MET A 54 -1.50 -14.10 6.38
C MET A 54 -2.07 -12.70 6.65
N TYR A 55 -1.31 -11.78 7.22
CA TYR A 55 -1.77 -10.41 7.47
C TYR A 55 -1.42 -9.50 6.28
N ARG A 56 -2.40 -8.73 5.82
CA ARG A 56 -2.23 -7.66 4.83
C ARG A 56 -2.49 -6.33 5.51
N THR A 57 -1.46 -5.49 5.56
CA THR A 57 -1.53 -4.10 6.00
C THR A 57 -1.73 -3.19 4.78
N ILE A 58 -2.66 -2.25 4.91
CA ILE A 58 -3.03 -1.26 3.90
C ILE A 58 -2.96 0.11 4.56
N ASN A 59 -1.95 0.90 4.20
CA ASN A 59 -1.77 2.25 4.70
C ASN A 59 -2.23 3.25 3.65
N VAL A 60 -3.25 4.03 3.99
CA VAL A 60 -3.85 5.05 3.14
C VAL A 60 -3.49 6.43 3.71
N PRO A 61 -2.56 7.16 3.09
CA PRO A 61 -2.18 8.49 3.56
C PRO A 61 -3.25 9.51 3.16
N ASP A 62 -3.69 10.36 4.08
CA ASP A 62 -4.52 11.52 3.79
C ASP A 62 -3.68 12.81 3.85
N ARG A 63 -4.28 13.99 3.62
CA ARG A 63 -3.56 15.27 3.61
C ARG A 63 -2.86 15.55 4.94
N ASP A 64 -3.63 15.47 6.03
CA ASP A 64 -3.19 15.82 7.39
C ASP A 64 -3.26 14.62 8.36
N GLY A 65 -3.54 13.44 7.82
CA GLY A 65 -3.81 12.23 8.57
C GLY A 65 -3.48 10.95 7.80
N GLU A 66 -3.86 9.81 8.35
CA GLU A 66 -3.69 8.51 7.70
C GLU A 66 -4.68 7.49 8.23
N VAL A 67 -4.83 6.41 7.47
CA VAL A 67 -5.54 5.21 7.90
C VAL A 67 -4.66 4.00 7.72
N GLU A 68 -4.52 3.21 8.78
CA GLU A 68 -3.93 1.87 8.75
C GLU A 68 -5.07 0.86 8.89
N ALA A 69 -5.28 0.04 7.86
CA ALA A 69 -6.18 -1.11 7.93
C ALA A 69 -5.37 -2.40 7.85
N VAL A 70 -5.70 -3.35 8.73
CA VAL A 70 -5.10 -4.69 8.69
C VAL A 70 -6.18 -5.73 8.58
N VAL A 71 -5.98 -6.64 7.63
CA VAL A 71 -6.86 -7.78 7.37
C VAL A 71 -6.09 -9.08 7.44
N LEU A 72 -6.75 -10.13 7.89
CA LEU A 72 -6.26 -11.49 7.89
C LEU A 72 -6.81 -12.21 6.66
N LEU A 73 -5.92 -12.80 5.86
CA LEU A 73 -6.23 -13.61 4.68
C LEU A 73 -6.29 -15.07 5.11
N SER A 74 -7.48 -15.69 5.04
CA SER A 74 -7.68 -17.09 5.42
C SER A 74 -8.50 -17.82 4.35
N GLY A 75 -7.81 -18.57 3.50
CA GLY A 75 -8.42 -19.19 2.32
C GLY A 75 -9.05 -18.12 1.42
N TYR A 76 -10.36 -18.21 1.21
CA TYR A 76 -11.14 -17.25 0.41
C TYR A 76 -11.73 -16.11 1.24
N ARG A 77 -11.46 -16.04 2.55
CA ARG A 77 -11.99 -15.01 3.44
C ARG A 77 -10.94 -13.93 3.69
N VAL A 78 -11.42 -12.69 3.74
CA VAL A 78 -10.66 -11.53 4.18
C VAL A 78 -11.32 -11.00 5.43
N MET A 79 -10.65 -11.13 6.57
CA MET A 79 -11.23 -10.82 7.87
C MET A 79 -10.57 -9.55 8.43
N PRO A 80 -11.32 -8.46 8.65
CA PRO A 80 -10.73 -7.26 9.23
C PRO A 80 -10.27 -7.53 10.66
N GLN A 81 -9.05 -7.09 10.97
CA GLN A 81 -8.44 -7.25 12.29
C GLN A 81 -8.50 -5.94 13.05
N TRP A 82 -8.09 -4.86 12.40
CA TRP A 82 -8.28 -3.50 12.92
C TRP A 82 -8.23 -2.46 11.81
N VAL A 83 -8.80 -1.30 12.12
CA VAL A 83 -8.65 -0.06 11.35
C VAL A 83 -8.31 1.03 12.35
N LYS A 84 -7.23 1.77 12.10
CA LYS A 84 -6.85 2.96 12.87
C LYS A 84 -6.95 4.17 11.95
N ILE A 85 -7.73 5.16 12.35
CA ILE A 85 -7.88 6.42 11.65
C ILE A 85 -7.23 7.49 12.50
N ARG A 86 -6.27 8.22 11.93
CA ARG A 86 -5.53 9.26 12.62
C ARG A 86 -5.71 10.59 11.90
N ASN A 87 -6.39 11.52 12.56
CA ASN A 87 -6.54 12.90 12.14
C ASN A 87 -7.05 13.08 10.69
N VAL A 88 -8.11 12.37 10.32
CA VAL A 88 -8.81 12.58 9.04
C VAL A 88 -9.99 13.49 9.31
N ASP A 89 -9.97 14.71 8.77
CA ASP A 89 -10.91 15.79 9.10
C ASP A 89 -11.09 16.04 10.61
N GLY A 90 -10.01 15.84 11.39
CA GLY A 90 -10.03 15.98 12.85
C GLY A 90 -10.59 14.77 13.60
N PHE A 91 -11.06 13.72 12.92
CA PHE A 91 -11.44 12.46 13.55
C PHE A 91 -10.22 11.57 13.81
N THR A 92 -10.14 11.01 15.02
CA THR A 92 -9.19 9.96 15.39
C THR A 92 -9.93 8.85 16.12
N GLY A 93 -9.82 7.62 15.63
CA GLY A 93 -10.58 6.50 16.15
C GLY A 93 -10.11 5.15 15.60
N SER A 94 -10.76 4.09 16.05
CA SER A 94 -10.43 2.75 15.62
C SER A 94 -11.58 1.76 15.64
N PHE A 95 -11.47 0.76 14.77
CA PHE A 95 -12.11 -0.53 14.88
C PHE A 95 -11.06 -1.56 15.33
N TRP A 96 -11.46 -2.49 16.21
CA TRP A 96 -10.67 -3.66 16.62
C TRP A 96 -11.56 -4.89 16.70
N GLN A 97 -11.17 -5.98 16.04
CA GLN A 97 -11.90 -7.25 16.10
C GLN A 97 -12.00 -7.74 17.56
N GLY A 98 -13.23 -8.01 18.01
CA GLY A 98 -13.49 -8.44 19.39
C GLY A 98 -13.38 -7.31 20.43
N GLY A 99 -13.23 -6.06 19.99
CA GLY A 99 -13.13 -4.89 20.85
C GLY A 99 -14.22 -3.85 20.55
N VAL A 100 -13.87 -2.85 19.74
CA VAL A 100 -14.71 -1.69 19.44
C VAL A 100 -14.97 -1.55 17.95
N GLY A 101 -16.10 -0.95 17.60
CA GLY A 101 -16.50 -0.78 16.21
C GLY A 101 -16.96 -2.08 15.57
N ASP A 102 -17.24 -1.98 14.28
CA ASP A 102 -17.49 -3.12 13.41
C ASP A 102 -16.79 -2.88 12.07
N ALA A 103 -16.43 -3.96 11.37
CA ALA A 103 -15.88 -3.85 10.02
C ALA A 103 -16.20 -5.09 9.20
N HIS A 104 -16.43 -4.86 7.91
CA HIS A 104 -16.56 -5.87 6.87
C HIS A 104 -15.57 -5.57 5.75
N VAL A 105 -15.09 -6.61 5.07
CA VAL A 105 -14.17 -6.48 3.93
C VAL A 105 -14.69 -7.28 2.75
N ASP A 106 -14.85 -6.60 1.62
CA ASP A 106 -15.01 -7.24 0.32
C ASP A 106 -13.72 -7.08 -0.49
N LEU A 107 -13.24 -8.18 -1.07
CA LEU A 107 -12.09 -8.18 -1.98
C LEU A 107 -12.58 -8.56 -3.38
N THR A 108 -12.40 -7.67 -4.35
CA THR A 108 -12.78 -7.90 -5.75
C THR A 108 -11.72 -7.33 -6.68
N ASN A 109 -11.13 -8.17 -7.54
CA ASN A 109 -10.08 -7.76 -8.48
C ASN A 109 -8.96 -6.93 -7.82
N ASP A 110 -8.42 -7.45 -6.71
CA ASP A 110 -7.37 -6.80 -5.89
C ASP A 110 -7.76 -5.48 -5.19
N ALA A 111 -9.01 -5.04 -5.33
CA ALA A 111 -9.56 -3.90 -4.60
C ALA A 111 -10.19 -4.36 -3.27
N TYR A 112 -9.63 -3.87 -2.17
CA TYR A 112 -10.19 -3.99 -0.83
C TYR A 112 -11.21 -2.89 -0.61
N THR A 113 -12.47 -3.28 -0.36
CA THR A 113 -13.52 -2.39 0.13
C THR A 113 -13.76 -2.73 1.60
N ILE A 114 -13.30 -1.86 2.50
CA ILE A 114 -13.43 -2.02 3.95
C ILE A 114 -14.45 -1.00 4.43
N THR A 115 -15.56 -1.47 5.00
CA THR A 115 -16.63 -0.61 5.52
C THR A 115 -16.90 -0.95 6.96
N GLY A 116 -17.22 0.04 7.78
CA GLY A 116 -17.48 -0.21 9.19
C GLY A 116 -17.73 1.05 9.99
N SER A 117 -17.63 0.91 11.30
CA SER A 117 -17.69 2.01 12.26
C SER A 117 -16.47 2.00 13.17
N ALA A 118 -15.95 3.18 13.48
CA ALA A 118 -14.81 3.39 14.35
C ALA A 118 -15.22 4.20 15.58
N TYR A 119 -14.72 3.79 16.74
CA TYR A 119 -14.92 4.52 17.99
C TYR A 119 -13.74 5.47 18.17
N GLY A 120 -14.02 6.73 18.47
CA GLY A 120 -13.00 7.75 18.51
C GLY A 120 -13.47 9.08 19.07
N ILE A 121 -12.71 10.12 18.75
CA ILE A 121 -12.97 11.50 19.14
C ILE A 121 -12.80 12.40 17.92
N ASN A 122 -13.47 13.56 17.96
CA ASN A 122 -13.23 14.64 17.03
C ASN A 122 -12.45 15.76 17.72
N SER A 123 -11.45 16.33 17.04
CA SER A 123 -10.61 17.41 17.56
C SER A 123 -11.38 18.66 17.97
N SER A 124 -12.56 18.91 17.38
CA SER A 124 -13.47 19.99 17.78
C SER A 124 -14.13 19.78 19.14
N ASN A 125 -14.22 18.53 19.62
CA ASN A 125 -14.77 18.19 20.93
C ASN A 125 -14.08 16.93 21.50
N PRO A 126 -12.81 17.05 21.93
CA PRO A 126 -11.97 15.89 22.26
C PRO A 126 -12.41 15.14 23.52
N ASN A 127 -13.30 15.73 24.33
CA ASN A 127 -13.80 15.13 25.57
C ASN A 127 -15.02 14.21 25.35
N LYS A 128 -15.51 14.08 24.11
CA LYS A 128 -16.67 13.26 23.77
C LYS A 128 -16.28 12.14 22.84
N VAL A 129 -16.50 10.90 23.28
CA VAL A 129 -16.39 9.72 22.41
C VAL A 129 -17.56 9.70 21.45
N VAL A 130 -17.26 9.42 20.18
CA VAL A 130 -18.23 9.27 19.09
C VAL A 130 -17.96 7.97 18.34
N THR A 131 -19.00 7.45 17.68
CA THR A 131 -18.90 6.36 16.72
C THR A 131 -19.11 6.97 15.34
N THR A 132 -18.19 6.70 14.42
CA THR A 132 -18.16 7.31 13.09
C THR A 132 -17.98 6.24 12.04
N ASP A 133 -18.82 6.28 11.02
CA ASP A 133 -18.76 5.35 9.90
C ASP A 133 -17.56 5.66 9.00
N PHE A 134 -16.96 4.60 8.46
CA PHE A 134 -15.87 4.70 7.51
C PHE A 134 -16.06 3.76 6.32
N LYS A 135 -15.48 4.16 5.19
CA LYS A 135 -15.28 3.32 4.01
C LYS A 135 -13.91 3.57 3.41
N ILE A 136 -13.17 2.51 3.16
CA ILE A 136 -11.85 2.52 2.52
C ILE A 136 -11.97 1.69 1.25
N VAL A 137 -11.57 2.25 0.11
CA VAL A 137 -11.41 1.52 -1.14
C VAL A 137 -9.97 1.68 -1.59
N ALA A 138 -9.22 0.59 -1.61
CA ALA A 138 -7.78 0.60 -1.88
C ALA A 138 -7.37 -0.62 -2.70
N GLU A 139 -6.49 -0.41 -3.67
CA GLU A 139 -5.88 -1.49 -4.46
C GLU A 139 -4.45 -1.73 -3.99
N CYS A 140 -4.12 -2.99 -3.77
CA CYS A 140 -2.77 -3.50 -3.52
C CYS A 140 -2.44 -4.54 -4.60
#